data_AF-A0A7S0YNC6-F1
#
_entry.id   AF-A0A7S0YNC6-F1
#
_cell.length_a   1.000
_cell.length_b   1.000
_cell.length_c   1.000
_cell.angle_alpha   90.00
_cell.angle_beta   90.00
_cell.angle_gamma   90.00
#
_symmetry.space_group_name_H-M   'P 1'
#
loop_
_entity.id
_entity.type
_entity.pdbx_description
1 polymer ?
#
loop_
_entity_poly.entity_id
_entity_poly.type
_entity_poly.pdbx_seq_one_letter_code
_entity_poly.pdbx_strand_id
1 'polypeptide(L)'
;MEGRRYGEQLLQRYRKSEIAEMAGDRELLARHLAKLSVGVSVAVACRHLVLAHNIKAQGEGLAKQVAKEVEETQWRKFEEEFATLDRQASQESAALQQEWHGKEAALRGEIEVERRKIAAKFGDRAQEASLERVREAHPFRPSKELASRSRTTAALIRAGDFLAAHDSEEAAKGLERRERGAWESRVQRMAADEGERLKRQLDSSLAKLEGGVEGRVRALWRQRDAALDLHANKAAVSRGALQHRAAAQAKKAHDKFIKSLGKIGHEAQGAAPAEKAEKHGEKHREKKIPTDGR
;
A
#
# COMPACT_ATOMS: atom_id res chain seq x y z
N MET A 1 -53.58 45.55 -5.19
CA MET A 1 -54.48 46.12 -6.23
C MET A 1 -55.73 46.77 -5.63
N GLU A 2 -56.33 46.20 -4.58
CA GLU A 2 -57.53 46.74 -3.93
C GLU A 2 -57.35 48.15 -3.32
N GLY A 3 -56.19 48.46 -2.73
CA GLY A 3 -55.91 49.81 -2.20
C GLY A 3 -55.83 50.92 -3.25
N ARG A 4 -55.41 50.60 -4.48
CA ARG A 4 -55.34 51.59 -5.58
C ARG A 4 -56.74 51.93 -6.09
N ARG A 5 -57.60 50.91 -6.21
CA ARG A 5 -59.01 51.02 -6.61
C ARG A 5 -59.83 51.81 -5.59
N TYR A 6 -59.57 51.61 -4.29
CA TYR A 6 -60.19 52.37 -3.21
C TYR A 6 -59.73 53.84 -3.20
N GLY A 7 -58.45 54.10 -3.45
CA GLY A 7 -57.89 55.45 -3.58
C GLY A 7 -58.46 56.24 -4.76
N GLU A 8 -58.63 55.60 -5.93
CA GLU A 8 -59.24 56.22 -7.12
C GLU A 8 -60.74 56.53 -6.92
N GLN A 9 -61.49 55.67 -6.24
CA GLN A 9 -62.90 55.92 -5.89
C GLN A 9 -63.07 57.09 -4.91
N LEU A 10 -62.16 57.24 -3.94
CA LEU A 10 -62.14 58.38 -3.02
C LEU A 10 -61.82 59.69 -3.75
N LEU A 11 -60.85 59.68 -4.67
CA LEU A 11 -60.51 60.84 -5.51
C LEU A 11 -61.64 61.24 -6.47
N GLN A 12 -62.37 60.27 -7.03
CA GLN A 12 -63.55 60.54 -7.87
C GLN A 12 -64.73 61.11 -7.06
N ARG A 13 -64.93 60.68 -5.82
CA ARG A 13 -65.93 61.26 -4.91
C ARG A 13 -65.57 62.70 -4.55
N TYR A 14 -64.31 62.96 -4.19
CA TYR A 14 -63.82 64.30 -3.87
C TYR A 14 -63.83 65.26 -5.07
N ARG A 15 -63.71 64.77 -6.32
CA ARG A 15 -63.83 65.60 -7.53
C ARG A 15 -65.25 66.01 -7.90
N LYS A 16 -66.28 65.35 -7.34
CA LYS A 16 -67.70 65.64 -7.64
C LYS A 16 -68.41 66.44 -6.55
N SER A 17 -67.84 66.57 -5.36
CA SER A 17 -68.37 67.43 -4.28
C SER A 17 -67.67 68.78 -4.30
N GLU A 18 -68.39 69.84 -4.65
CA GLU A 18 -67.93 71.22 -4.51
C GLU A 18 -67.52 71.51 -3.07
N ILE A 19 -66.37 72.17 -2.95
CA ILE A 19 -65.59 72.38 -1.74
C ILE A 19 -66.23 73.51 -0.92
N ALA A 20 -66.93 73.19 0.18
CA ALA A 20 -67.25 74.15 1.23
C ALA A 20 -67.70 73.46 2.54
N GLU A 21 -66.74 72.94 3.31
CA GLU A 21 -66.70 73.08 4.79
C GLU A 21 -65.36 72.54 5.30
N MET A 22 -64.37 73.44 5.29
CA MET A 22 -62.98 73.16 5.61
C MET A 22 -62.71 73.29 7.12
N ALA A 23 -62.84 72.19 7.88
CA ALA A 23 -62.10 71.98 9.12
C ALA A 23 -62.02 70.50 9.52
N GLY A 24 -63.16 69.79 9.54
CA GLY A 24 -63.22 68.36 9.92
C GLY A 24 -62.56 67.41 8.92
N ASP A 25 -62.54 67.78 7.64
CA ASP A 25 -62.02 66.92 6.57
C ASP A 25 -60.50 66.90 6.44
N ARG A 26 -59.78 67.89 7.00
CA ARG A 26 -58.31 67.92 6.95
C ARG A 26 -57.68 66.88 7.88
N GLU A 27 -58.31 66.62 9.02
CA GLU A 27 -57.81 65.65 9.99
C GLU A 27 -58.11 64.21 9.54
N LEU A 28 -59.26 63.99 8.89
CA LEU A 28 -59.58 62.72 8.24
C LEU A 28 -58.65 62.47 7.04
N LEU A 29 -58.40 63.49 6.20
CA LEU A 29 -57.44 63.43 5.10
C LEU A 29 -56.01 63.17 5.61
N ALA A 30 -55.59 63.82 6.71
CA ALA A 30 -54.28 63.60 7.34
C ALA A 30 -54.15 62.19 7.94
N ARG A 31 -55.20 61.65 8.59
CA ARG A 31 -55.20 60.26 9.09
C ARG A 31 -55.16 59.24 7.95
N HIS A 32 -55.88 59.50 6.85
CA HIS A 32 -55.85 58.64 5.68
C HIS A 32 -54.52 58.72 4.92
N LEU A 33 -53.94 59.92 4.77
CA LEU A 33 -52.57 60.11 4.25
C LEU A 33 -51.52 59.46 5.15
N ALA A 34 -51.68 59.51 6.48
CA ALA A 34 -50.81 58.82 7.42
C ALA A 34 -50.90 57.30 7.28
N LYS A 35 -52.11 56.73 7.18
CA LYS A 35 -52.31 55.28 6.92
C LYS A 35 -51.74 54.85 5.56
N LEU A 36 -51.87 55.68 4.52
CA LEU A 36 -51.24 55.48 3.22
C LEU A 36 -49.71 55.55 3.32
N SER A 37 -49.15 56.49 4.08
CA SER A 37 -47.70 56.63 4.30
C SER A 37 -47.11 55.45 5.07
N VAL A 38 -47.84 54.90 6.05
CA VAL A 38 -47.49 53.68 6.77
C VAL A 38 -47.56 52.48 5.83
N GLY A 39 -48.62 52.36 5.01
CA GLY A 39 -48.74 51.29 4.01
C GLY A 39 -47.65 51.30 2.94
N VAL A 40 -47.25 52.50 2.46
CA VAL A 40 -46.13 52.67 1.52
C VAL A 40 -44.79 52.36 2.21
N SER A 41 -44.60 52.77 3.46
CA SER A 41 -43.38 52.46 4.23
C SER A 41 -43.23 50.97 4.51
N VAL A 42 -44.32 50.29 4.88
CA VAL A 42 -44.35 48.83 5.07
C VAL A 42 -44.11 48.10 3.74
N ALA A 43 -44.72 48.54 2.64
CA ALA A 43 -44.48 47.94 1.33
C ALA A 43 -43.02 48.08 0.87
N VAL A 44 -42.41 49.24 1.11
CA VAL A 44 -40.98 49.49 0.83
C VAL A 44 -40.10 48.63 1.73
N ALA A 45 -40.38 48.54 3.03
CA ALA A 45 -39.66 47.67 3.96
C ALA A 45 -39.76 46.18 3.56
N CYS A 46 -40.96 45.71 3.20
CA CYS A 46 -41.18 44.34 2.69
C CYS A 46 -40.40 44.11 1.39
N ARG A 47 -40.35 45.10 0.47
CA ARG A 47 -39.58 44.99 -0.77
C ARG A 47 -38.08 44.90 -0.51
N HIS A 48 -37.55 45.66 0.45
CA HIS A 48 -36.14 45.60 0.85
C HIS A 48 -35.80 44.30 1.60
N LEU A 49 -36.69 43.79 2.45
CA LEU A 49 -36.55 42.47 3.10
C LEU A 49 -36.49 41.35 2.06
N VAL A 50 -37.38 41.38 1.05
CA VAL A 50 -37.38 40.40 -0.05
C VAL A 50 -36.10 40.51 -0.89
N LEU A 51 -35.62 41.72 -1.20
CA LEU A 51 -34.37 41.92 -1.93
C LEU A 51 -33.16 41.42 -1.15
N ALA A 52 -33.09 41.69 0.16
CA ALA A 52 -32.04 41.17 1.04
C ALA A 52 -32.07 39.64 1.12
N HIS A 53 -33.27 39.04 1.18
CA HIS A 53 -33.43 37.59 1.19
C HIS A 53 -33.01 36.95 -0.14
N ASN A 54 -33.31 37.59 -1.27
CA ASN A 54 -32.86 37.15 -2.59
C ASN A 54 -31.35 37.28 -2.78
N ILE A 55 -30.73 38.37 -2.31
CA ILE A 55 -29.26 38.53 -2.34
C ILE A 55 -28.60 37.48 -1.45
N LYS A 56 -29.16 37.18 -0.27
CA LYS A 56 -28.67 36.11 0.60
C LYS A 56 -28.78 34.74 -0.09
N ALA A 57 -29.92 34.43 -0.71
CA ALA A 57 -30.13 33.18 -1.41
C ALA A 57 -29.22 33.03 -2.66
N GLN A 58 -29.02 34.11 -3.42
CA GLN A 58 -28.07 34.13 -4.55
C GLN A 58 -26.62 34.03 -4.08
N GLY A 59 -26.28 34.69 -2.97
CA GLY A 59 -24.99 34.59 -2.31
C GLY A 59 -24.70 33.16 -1.85
N GLU A 60 -25.66 32.47 -1.23
CA GLU A 60 -25.55 31.05 -0.85
C GLU A 60 -25.42 30.12 -2.07
N GLY A 61 -26.06 30.45 -3.20
CA GLY A 61 -25.90 29.74 -4.47
C GLY A 61 -24.50 29.86 -5.06
N LEU A 62 -24.00 31.10 -5.17
CA LEU A 62 -22.62 31.40 -5.61
C LEU A 62 -21.58 30.82 -4.64
N ALA A 63 -21.87 30.81 -3.34
CA ALA A 63 -21.03 30.18 -2.33
C ALA A 63 -20.78 28.71 -2.61
N LYS A 64 -21.87 27.99 -2.91
CA LYS A 64 -21.82 26.55 -3.18
C LYS A 64 -21.08 26.28 -4.49
N GLN A 65 -21.25 27.13 -5.51
CA GLN A 65 -20.53 27.00 -6.78
C GLN A 65 -19.02 27.26 -6.63
N VAL A 66 -18.61 28.37 -6.01
CA VAL A 66 -17.19 28.69 -5.80
C VAL A 66 -16.53 27.66 -4.87
N ALA A 67 -17.23 27.20 -3.83
CA ALA A 67 -16.73 26.13 -2.96
C ALA A 67 -16.48 24.84 -3.75
N LYS A 68 -17.41 24.48 -4.66
CA LYS A 68 -17.28 23.30 -5.52
C LYS A 68 -16.13 23.44 -6.52
N GLU A 69 -15.95 24.59 -7.16
CA GLU A 69 -14.85 24.82 -8.11
C GLU A 69 -13.47 24.83 -7.41
N VAL A 70 -13.39 25.39 -6.19
CA VAL A 70 -12.18 25.35 -5.37
C VAL A 70 -11.90 23.92 -4.91
N GLU A 71 -12.92 23.17 -4.51
CA GLU A 71 -12.81 21.74 -4.16
C GLU A 71 -12.29 20.94 -5.35
N GLU A 72 -12.89 21.07 -6.53
CA GLU A 72 -12.46 20.38 -7.76
C GLU A 72 -11.02 20.74 -8.17
N THR A 73 -10.65 22.02 -8.09
CA THR A 73 -9.29 22.47 -8.46
C THR A 73 -8.23 21.96 -7.47
N GLN A 74 -8.53 21.99 -6.17
CA GLN A 74 -7.63 21.44 -5.15
C GLN A 74 -7.55 19.92 -5.28
N TRP A 75 -8.68 19.27 -5.54
CA TRP A 75 -8.75 17.83 -5.74
C TRP A 75 -7.87 17.37 -6.90
N ARG A 76 -7.88 18.07 -8.05
CA ARG A 76 -6.97 17.77 -9.17
C ARG A 76 -5.49 17.89 -8.79
N LYS A 77 -5.10 18.93 -8.04
CA LYS A 77 -3.71 19.06 -7.56
C LYS A 77 -3.32 17.91 -6.64
N PHE A 78 -4.26 17.47 -5.78
CA PHE A 78 -4.03 16.30 -4.94
C PHE A 78 -3.95 15.01 -5.74
N GLU A 79 -4.77 14.83 -6.80
CA GLU A 79 -4.69 13.68 -7.70
C GLU A 79 -3.33 13.62 -8.40
N GLU A 80 -2.77 14.75 -8.82
CA GLU A 80 -1.41 14.84 -9.41
C GLU A 80 -0.31 14.48 -8.39
N GLU A 81 -0.39 14.99 -7.16
CA GLU A 81 0.52 14.62 -6.07
C GLU A 81 0.42 13.13 -5.73
N PHE A 82 -0.80 12.59 -5.68
CA PHE A 82 -1.07 11.16 -5.48
C PHE A 82 -0.46 10.30 -6.58
N ALA A 83 -0.68 10.67 -7.84
CA ALA A 83 -0.14 9.94 -8.99
C ALA A 83 1.39 9.94 -8.97
N THR A 84 2.01 11.03 -8.52
CA THR A 84 3.47 11.13 -8.38
C THR A 84 4.00 10.21 -7.27
N LEU A 85 3.36 10.23 -6.10
CA LEU A 85 3.72 9.35 -4.98
C LEU A 85 3.51 7.87 -5.32
N ASP A 86 2.47 7.54 -6.08
CA ASP A 86 2.19 6.18 -6.50
C ASP A 86 3.22 5.66 -7.51
N ARG A 87 3.66 6.51 -8.45
CA ARG A 87 4.77 6.20 -9.37
C ARG A 87 6.08 5.99 -8.61
N GLN A 88 6.39 6.82 -7.62
CA GLN A 88 7.59 6.67 -6.79
C GLN A 88 7.55 5.36 -6.00
N ALA A 89 6.43 5.06 -5.32
CA ALA A 89 6.27 3.81 -4.58
C ALA A 89 6.39 2.57 -5.49
N SER A 90 5.86 2.66 -6.71
CA SER A 90 5.99 1.61 -7.73
C SER A 90 7.44 1.43 -8.20
N GLN A 91 8.16 2.52 -8.42
CA GLN A 91 9.59 2.49 -8.80
C GLN A 91 10.47 1.92 -7.68
N GLU A 92 10.24 2.33 -6.43
CA GLU A 92 10.95 1.80 -5.26
C GLU A 92 10.69 0.31 -5.07
N SER A 93 9.44 -0.12 -5.21
CA SER A 93 9.06 -1.54 -5.10
C SER A 93 9.71 -2.37 -6.21
N ALA A 94 9.73 -1.86 -7.44
CA ALA A 94 10.38 -2.54 -8.56
C ALA A 94 11.91 -2.62 -8.37
N ALA A 95 12.53 -1.57 -7.85
CA ALA A 95 13.97 -1.57 -7.54
C ALA A 95 14.32 -2.60 -6.45
N LEU A 96 13.53 -2.66 -5.37
CA LEU A 96 13.69 -3.66 -4.31
C LEU A 96 13.54 -5.10 -4.84
N GLN A 97 12.59 -5.33 -5.75
CA GLN A 97 12.42 -6.63 -6.39
C GLN A 97 13.66 -7.01 -7.22
N GLN A 98 14.20 -6.09 -8.03
CA GLN A 98 15.41 -6.36 -8.82
C GLN A 98 16.63 -6.64 -7.93
N GLU A 99 16.81 -5.90 -6.84
CA GLU A 99 17.88 -6.13 -5.88
C GLU A 99 17.81 -7.55 -5.30
N TRP A 100 16.62 -8.01 -4.92
CA TRP A 100 16.46 -9.35 -4.35
C TRP A 100 16.56 -10.46 -5.37
N HIS A 101 16.12 -10.26 -6.61
CA HIS A 101 16.42 -11.20 -7.68
C HIS A 101 17.94 -11.32 -7.90
N GLY A 102 18.67 -10.21 -7.80
CA GLY A 102 20.13 -10.21 -7.81
C GLY A 102 20.73 -11.01 -6.64
N LYS A 103 20.23 -10.83 -5.42
CA LYS A 103 20.66 -11.61 -4.23
C LYS A 103 20.32 -13.08 -4.35
N GLU A 104 19.17 -13.43 -4.91
CA GLU A 104 18.79 -14.83 -5.17
C GLU A 104 19.71 -15.47 -6.21
N ALA A 105 20.01 -14.76 -7.31
CA ALA A 105 20.93 -15.24 -8.33
C ALA A 105 22.34 -15.45 -7.77
N ALA A 106 22.83 -14.52 -6.94
CA ALA A 106 24.12 -14.66 -6.26
C ALA A 106 24.13 -15.90 -5.35
N LEU A 107 23.09 -16.10 -4.53
CA LEU A 107 22.94 -17.27 -3.67
C LEU A 107 22.95 -18.56 -4.51
N ARG A 108 22.21 -18.62 -5.62
CA ARG A 108 22.21 -19.76 -6.55
C ARG A 108 23.60 -20.04 -7.13
N GLY A 109 24.36 -19.00 -7.49
CA GLY A 109 25.73 -19.12 -7.95
C GLY A 109 26.68 -19.70 -6.88
N GLU A 110 26.60 -19.22 -5.64
CA GLU A 110 27.37 -19.77 -4.51
C GLU A 110 27.08 -21.26 -4.29
N ILE A 111 25.82 -21.66 -4.41
CA ILE A 111 25.37 -23.04 -4.24
C ILE A 111 25.94 -23.94 -5.34
N GLU A 112 25.95 -23.46 -6.58
CA GLU A 112 26.53 -24.21 -7.69
C GLU A 112 28.03 -24.44 -7.47
N VAL A 113 28.75 -23.43 -6.95
CA VAL A 113 30.16 -23.56 -6.57
C VAL A 113 30.33 -24.59 -5.45
N GLU A 114 29.51 -24.56 -4.41
CA GLU A 114 29.57 -25.56 -3.32
C GLU A 114 29.22 -26.97 -3.80
N ARG A 115 28.24 -27.14 -4.71
CA ARG A 115 27.95 -28.42 -5.35
C ARG A 115 29.17 -28.99 -6.07
N ARG A 116 29.87 -28.15 -6.84
CA ARG A 116 31.11 -28.56 -7.54
C ARG A 116 32.21 -28.96 -6.56
N LYS A 117 32.38 -28.22 -5.45
CA LYS A 117 33.35 -28.57 -4.39
C LYS A 117 33.03 -29.89 -3.71
N ILE A 118 31.76 -30.15 -3.40
CA ILE A 118 31.33 -31.43 -2.82
C ILE A 118 31.60 -32.55 -3.82
N ALA A 119 31.18 -32.39 -5.08
CA ALA A 119 31.40 -33.39 -6.12
C ALA A 119 32.91 -33.71 -6.31
N ALA A 120 33.78 -32.69 -6.31
CA ALA A 120 35.22 -32.89 -6.41
C ALA A 120 35.77 -33.70 -5.23
N LYS A 121 35.44 -33.33 -3.99
CA LYS A 121 35.89 -34.06 -2.77
C LYS A 121 35.46 -35.53 -2.76
N PHE A 122 34.26 -35.83 -3.22
CA PHE A 122 33.77 -37.21 -3.31
C PHE A 122 34.32 -37.96 -4.53
N GLY A 123 34.64 -37.26 -5.62
CA GLY A 123 35.34 -37.81 -6.78
C GLY A 123 36.75 -38.29 -6.41
N ASP A 124 37.51 -37.46 -5.68
CA ASP A 124 38.85 -37.82 -5.19
C ASP A 124 38.80 -39.07 -4.30
N ARG A 125 37.83 -39.13 -3.37
CA ARG A 125 37.61 -40.30 -2.50
C ARG A 125 37.15 -41.54 -3.25
N ALA A 126 36.33 -41.38 -4.29
CA ALA A 126 35.92 -42.51 -5.13
C ALA A 126 37.11 -43.08 -5.91
N GLN A 127 38.09 -42.24 -6.31
CA GLN A 127 39.33 -42.69 -6.93
C GLN A 127 40.23 -43.44 -5.94
N GLU A 128 40.28 -43.01 -4.67
CA GLU A 128 40.97 -43.74 -3.58
C GLU A 128 40.33 -45.10 -3.28
N ALA A 129 39.00 -45.21 -3.40
CA ALA A 129 38.24 -46.46 -3.26
C ALA A 129 38.25 -47.35 -4.53
N SER A 130 39.03 -46.99 -5.56
CA SER A 130 39.14 -47.79 -6.78
C SER A 130 39.66 -49.20 -6.51
N LEU A 131 39.21 -50.14 -7.35
CA LEU A 131 39.58 -51.55 -7.24
C LEU A 131 41.10 -51.76 -7.23
N GLU A 132 41.85 -50.93 -7.97
CA GLU A 132 43.31 -50.97 -8.01
C GLU A 132 43.93 -50.59 -6.66
N ARG A 133 43.48 -49.52 -6.04
CA ARG A 133 43.93 -49.10 -4.70
C ARG A 133 43.56 -50.11 -3.61
N VAL A 134 42.36 -50.69 -3.69
CA VAL A 134 41.93 -51.75 -2.76
C VAL A 134 42.79 -53.01 -2.93
N ARG A 135 43.19 -53.36 -4.16
CA ARG A 135 44.15 -54.44 -4.43
C ARG A 135 45.53 -54.13 -3.84
N GLU A 136 46.03 -52.90 -3.98
CA GLU A 136 47.31 -52.47 -3.40
C GLU A 136 47.30 -52.56 -1.87
N ALA A 137 46.20 -52.12 -1.23
CA ALA A 137 46.06 -52.12 0.23
C ALA A 137 45.88 -53.52 0.83
N HIS A 138 45.32 -54.46 0.08
CA HIS A 138 45.02 -55.82 0.52
C HIS A 138 45.73 -56.85 -0.36
N PRO A 139 47.07 -56.95 -0.33
CA PRO A 139 47.79 -57.88 -1.18
C PRO A 139 47.40 -59.34 -0.88
N PHE A 140 47.40 -60.19 -1.91
CA PHE A 140 47.18 -61.62 -1.76
C PHE A 140 48.25 -62.22 -0.84
N ARG A 141 47.81 -62.89 0.23
CA ARG A 141 48.68 -63.62 1.14
C ARG A 141 48.32 -65.11 1.07
N PRO A 142 49.24 -65.98 0.65
CA PRO A 142 48.96 -67.41 0.51
C PRO A 142 48.62 -68.02 1.87
N SER A 143 47.71 -69.00 1.88
CA SER A 143 47.33 -69.67 3.12
C SER A 143 48.46 -70.54 3.69
N LYS A 144 48.33 -70.91 4.98
CA LYS A 144 49.23 -71.89 5.62
C LYS A 144 49.19 -73.24 4.90
N GLU A 145 48.04 -73.62 4.33
CA GLU A 145 47.88 -74.86 3.59
C GLU A 145 48.65 -74.80 2.26
N LEU A 146 48.49 -73.71 1.49
CA LEU A 146 49.22 -73.50 0.25
C LEU A 146 50.74 -73.47 0.50
N ALA A 147 51.18 -72.75 1.53
CA ALA A 147 52.59 -72.71 1.94
C ALA A 147 53.13 -74.06 2.43
N SER A 148 52.30 -74.92 3.03
CA SER A 148 52.68 -76.28 3.40
C SER A 148 52.85 -77.17 2.18
N ARG A 149 51.93 -77.10 1.21
CA ARG A 149 51.98 -77.90 -0.03
C ARG A 149 53.19 -77.55 -0.88
N SER A 150 53.50 -76.25 -1.06
CA SER A 150 54.70 -75.82 -1.79
C SER A 150 56.00 -76.34 -1.16
N ARG A 151 56.06 -76.43 0.18
CA ARG A 151 57.22 -77.00 0.89
C ARG A 151 57.32 -78.52 0.68
N THR A 152 56.20 -79.23 0.69
CA THR A 152 56.16 -80.68 0.39
C THR A 152 56.61 -80.97 -1.04
N THR A 153 56.12 -80.22 -2.03
CA THR A 153 56.56 -80.34 -3.42
C THR A 153 58.08 -80.15 -3.54
N ALA A 154 58.62 -79.10 -2.92
CA ALA A 154 60.06 -78.83 -2.93
C ALA A 154 60.90 -79.89 -2.19
N ALA A 155 60.33 -80.60 -1.22
CA ALA A 155 60.99 -81.70 -0.54
C ALA A 155 61.04 -82.97 -1.41
N LEU A 156 59.95 -83.28 -2.12
CA LEU A 156 59.86 -84.43 -3.04
C LEU A 156 60.80 -84.29 -4.23
N ILE A 157 60.92 -83.08 -4.80
CA ILE A 157 61.90 -82.79 -5.87
C ILE A 157 63.33 -83.05 -5.37
N ARG A 158 63.64 -82.66 -4.12
CA ARG A 158 64.95 -82.90 -3.52
C ARG A 158 65.22 -84.38 -3.23
N ALA A 159 64.17 -85.17 -2.98
CA ALA A 159 64.28 -86.61 -2.76
C ALA A 159 64.43 -87.42 -4.08
N GLY A 160 64.23 -86.79 -5.24
CA GLY A 160 64.25 -87.46 -6.55
C GLY A 160 62.91 -88.07 -6.97
N ASP A 161 61.82 -87.77 -6.24
CA ASP A 161 60.49 -88.36 -6.45
C ASP A 161 59.63 -87.51 -7.40
N PHE A 162 59.94 -87.55 -8.69
CA PHE A 162 59.36 -86.64 -9.70
C PHE A 162 57.85 -86.80 -9.92
N LEU A 163 57.32 -88.03 -9.94
CA LEU A 163 55.88 -88.27 -10.13
C LEU A 163 55.05 -87.71 -8.96
N ALA A 164 55.49 -87.97 -7.72
CA ALA A 164 54.83 -87.44 -6.53
C ALA A 164 54.92 -85.91 -6.44
N ALA A 165 56.02 -85.32 -6.92
CA ALA A 165 56.17 -83.88 -7.02
C ALA A 165 55.18 -83.25 -8.01
N HIS A 166 54.96 -83.86 -9.18
CA HIS A 166 54.01 -83.35 -10.19
C HIS A 166 52.58 -83.29 -9.66
N ASP A 167 52.09 -84.37 -9.05
CA ASP A 167 50.73 -84.41 -8.47
C ASP A 167 50.57 -83.39 -7.34
N SER A 168 51.62 -83.22 -6.53
CA SER A 168 51.67 -82.22 -5.47
C SER A 168 51.67 -80.78 -6.02
N GLU A 169 52.35 -80.54 -7.14
CA GLU A 169 52.41 -79.25 -7.84
C GLU A 169 51.05 -78.89 -8.47
N GLU A 170 50.38 -79.83 -9.14
CA GLU A 170 49.03 -79.62 -9.67
C GLU A 170 48.02 -79.29 -8.57
N ALA A 171 48.10 -80.01 -7.44
CA ALA A 171 47.27 -79.73 -6.28
C ALA A 171 47.55 -78.33 -5.68
N ALA A 172 48.82 -77.90 -5.63
CA ALA A 172 49.19 -76.56 -5.17
C ALA A 172 48.68 -75.46 -6.11
N LYS A 173 48.80 -75.64 -7.44
CA LYS A 173 48.26 -74.71 -8.45
C LYS A 173 46.73 -74.61 -8.38
N GLY A 174 46.05 -75.74 -8.16
CA GLY A 174 44.59 -75.77 -7.98
C GLY A 174 44.14 -75.00 -6.74
N LEU A 175 44.85 -75.16 -5.63
CA LEU A 175 44.58 -74.43 -4.39
C LEU A 175 44.85 -72.92 -4.53
N GLU A 176 45.97 -72.54 -5.15
CA GLU A 176 46.31 -71.14 -5.42
C GLU A 176 45.23 -70.43 -6.25
N ARG A 177 44.73 -71.07 -7.32
CA ARG A 177 43.66 -70.50 -8.15
C ARG A 177 42.38 -70.25 -7.36
N ARG A 178 42.00 -71.20 -6.48
CA ARG A 178 40.80 -71.06 -5.63
C ARG A 178 40.98 -69.94 -4.60
N GLU A 179 42.13 -69.92 -3.92
CA GLU A 179 42.44 -68.88 -2.92
C GLU A 179 42.51 -67.49 -3.56
N ARG A 180 43.15 -67.37 -4.73
CA ARG A 180 43.24 -66.11 -5.48
C ARG A 180 41.87 -65.65 -5.95
N GLY A 181 41.05 -66.55 -6.50
CA GLY A 181 39.67 -66.22 -6.89
C GLY A 181 38.82 -65.75 -5.69
N ALA A 182 38.94 -66.42 -4.54
CA ALA A 182 38.25 -66.02 -3.32
C ALA A 182 38.72 -64.65 -2.78
N TRP A 183 40.02 -64.37 -2.89
CA TRP A 183 40.59 -63.05 -2.55
C TRP A 183 40.10 -61.97 -3.51
N GLU A 184 40.13 -62.19 -4.83
CA GLU A 184 39.63 -61.23 -5.82
C GLU A 184 38.15 -60.90 -5.61
N SER A 185 37.31 -61.91 -5.37
CA SER A 185 35.89 -61.71 -5.04
C SER A 185 35.68 -60.93 -3.73
N ARG A 186 36.61 -61.02 -2.77
CA ARG A 186 36.57 -60.22 -1.54
C ARG A 186 36.94 -58.78 -1.82
N VAL A 187 38.03 -58.54 -2.54
CA VAL A 187 38.48 -57.20 -2.95
C VAL A 187 37.41 -56.50 -3.77
N GLN A 188 36.80 -57.18 -4.74
CA GLN A 188 35.70 -56.63 -5.54
C GLN A 188 34.51 -56.22 -4.69
N ARG A 189 34.10 -57.07 -3.72
CA ARG A 189 33.03 -56.71 -2.77
C ARG A 189 33.39 -55.50 -1.91
N MET A 190 34.61 -55.45 -1.35
CA MET A 190 35.05 -54.31 -0.55
C MET A 190 35.04 -53.00 -1.36
N ALA A 191 35.51 -53.02 -2.60
CA ALA A 191 35.49 -51.85 -3.48
C ALA A 191 34.04 -51.42 -3.81
N ALA A 192 33.14 -52.38 -4.05
CA ALA A 192 31.73 -52.10 -4.31
C ALA A 192 31.01 -51.51 -3.09
N ASP A 193 31.21 -52.11 -1.91
CA ASP A 193 30.60 -51.66 -0.66
C ASP A 193 31.06 -50.24 -0.29
N GLU A 194 32.36 -49.95 -0.43
CA GLU A 194 32.91 -48.63 -0.17
C GLU A 194 32.41 -47.60 -1.20
N GLY A 195 32.32 -47.99 -2.48
CA GLY A 195 31.72 -47.16 -3.52
C GLY A 195 30.26 -46.80 -3.22
N GLU A 196 29.45 -47.77 -2.79
CA GLU A 196 28.05 -47.52 -2.41
C GLU A 196 27.95 -46.62 -1.19
N ARG A 197 28.81 -46.82 -0.19
CA ARG A 197 28.89 -45.96 0.99
C ARG A 197 29.23 -44.52 0.63
N LEU A 198 30.25 -44.29 -0.20
CA LEU A 198 30.65 -42.96 -0.66
C LEU A 198 29.54 -42.28 -1.45
N LYS A 199 28.83 -43.03 -2.30
CA LYS A 199 27.66 -42.52 -3.03
C LYS A 199 26.56 -42.04 -2.07
N ARG A 200 26.18 -42.85 -1.08
CA ARG A 200 25.17 -42.44 -0.07
C ARG A 200 25.60 -41.21 0.71
N GLN A 201 26.89 -41.07 1.02
CA GLN A 201 27.42 -39.88 1.71
C GLN A 201 27.40 -38.62 0.83
N LEU A 202 27.70 -38.76 -0.46
CA LEU A 202 27.57 -37.68 -1.44
C LEU A 202 26.12 -37.20 -1.52
N ASP A 203 25.17 -38.12 -1.72
CA ASP A 203 23.74 -37.82 -1.81
C ASP A 203 23.24 -37.11 -0.54
N SER A 204 23.64 -37.60 0.64
CA SER A 204 23.31 -36.96 1.93
C SER A 204 23.89 -35.55 2.05
N SER A 205 25.12 -35.34 1.59
CA SER A 205 25.79 -34.03 1.63
C SER A 205 25.12 -33.03 0.70
N LEU A 206 24.75 -33.48 -0.51
CA LEU A 206 23.98 -32.67 -1.47
C LEU A 206 22.60 -32.31 -0.92
N ALA A 207 21.89 -33.27 -0.33
CA ALA A 207 20.59 -33.02 0.27
C ALA A 207 20.64 -32.01 1.43
N LYS A 208 21.69 -32.06 2.28
CA LYS A 208 21.90 -31.06 3.34
C LYS A 208 22.18 -29.66 2.77
N LEU A 209 22.95 -29.58 1.68
CA LEU A 209 23.19 -28.32 0.99
C LEU A 209 21.86 -27.77 0.45
N GLU A 210 21.07 -28.58 -0.25
CA GLU A 210 19.76 -28.19 -0.82
C GLU A 210 18.77 -27.75 0.27
N GLY A 211 18.62 -28.50 1.36
CA GLY A 211 17.74 -28.10 2.46
C GLY A 211 18.17 -26.79 3.15
N GLY A 212 19.48 -26.56 3.32
CA GLY A 212 20.00 -25.30 3.85
C GLY A 212 19.79 -24.12 2.90
N VAL A 213 19.81 -24.37 1.59
CA VAL A 213 19.51 -23.38 0.56
C VAL A 213 18.06 -22.96 0.59
N GLU A 214 17.13 -23.91 0.59
CA GLU A 214 15.70 -23.61 0.64
C GLU A 214 15.36 -22.77 1.87
N GLY A 215 15.98 -23.07 3.02
CA GLY A 215 15.86 -22.27 4.24
C GLY A 215 16.34 -20.82 4.06
N ARG A 216 17.51 -20.62 3.45
CA ARG A 216 18.07 -19.27 3.19
C ARG A 216 17.27 -18.49 2.16
N VAL A 217 16.85 -19.13 1.07
CA VAL A 217 15.95 -18.53 0.07
C VAL A 217 14.65 -18.11 0.75
N ARG A 218 13.99 -19.00 1.48
CA ARG A 218 12.75 -18.66 2.20
C ARG A 218 12.93 -17.49 3.17
N ALA A 219 14.04 -17.43 3.89
CA ALA A 219 14.35 -16.30 4.77
C ALA A 219 14.52 -14.99 3.99
N LEU A 220 15.22 -15.01 2.86
CA LEU A 220 15.37 -13.86 1.97
C LEU A 220 14.01 -13.35 1.46
N TRP A 221 13.13 -14.27 1.02
CA TRP A 221 11.78 -13.91 0.56
C TRP A 221 10.90 -13.32 1.67
N ARG A 222 11.03 -13.81 2.92
CA ARG A 222 10.33 -13.20 4.08
C ARG A 222 10.84 -11.81 4.43
N GLN A 223 12.16 -11.60 4.44
CA GLN A 223 12.74 -10.26 4.62
C GLN A 223 12.24 -9.31 3.55
N ARG A 224 12.09 -9.85 2.35
CA ARG A 224 11.54 -9.15 1.23
C ARG A 224 10.11 -8.68 1.46
N ASP A 225 9.21 -9.61 1.79
CA ASP A 225 7.79 -9.30 1.85
C ASP A 225 7.55 -8.29 2.99
N ALA A 226 8.26 -8.43 4.11
CA ALA A 226 8.27 -7.45 5.20
C ALA A 226 8.72 -6.04 4.76
N ALA A 227 9.74 -5.94 3.90
CA ALA A 227 10.20 -4.64 3.39
C ALA A 227 9.22 -4.03 2.39
N LEU A 228 8.58 -4.82 1.52
CA LEU A 228 7.50 -4.35 0.64
C LEU A 228 6.28 -3.88 1.45
N ASP A 229 5.91 -4.61 2.50
CA ASP A 229 4.81 -4.24 3.39
C ASP A 229 5.09 -2.91 4.11
N LEU A 230 6.34 -2.68 4.55
CA LEU A 230 6.74 -1.40 5.13
C LEU A 230 6.64 -0.25 4.12
N HIS A 231 7.04 -0.45 2.86
CA HIS A 231 6.86 0.56 1.82
C HIS A 231 5.38 0.81 1.50
N ALA A 232 4.56 -0.25 1.40
CA ALA A 232 3.12 -0.14 1.19
C ALA A 232 2.45 0.63 2.34
N ASN A 233 2.82 0.37 3.59
CA ASN A 233 2.31 1.10 4.76
C ASN A 233 2.75 2.58 4.76
N LYS A 234 4.01 2.88 4.42
CA LYS A 234 4.47 4.28 4.28
C LYS A 234 3.70 5.03 3.21
N ALA A 235 3.43 4.39 2.07
CA ALA A 235 2.60 4.95 1.01
C ALA A 235 1.16 5.18 1.50
N ALA A 236 0.55 4.19 2.17
CA ALA A 236 -0.81 4.31 2.72
C ALA A 236 -0.95 5.45 3.75
N VAL A 237 0.03 5.60 4.65
CA VAL A 237 0.05 6.71 5.64
C VAL A 237 0.18 8.07 4.94
N SER A 238 1.03 8.17 3.91
CA SER A 238 1.20 9.40 3.14
C SER A 238 -0.09 9.81 2.41
N ARG A 239 -0.81 8.82 1.85
CA ARG A 239 -2.13 9.01 1.23
C ARG A 239 -3.16 9.51 2.24
N GLY A 240 -3.25 8.87 3.41
CA GLY A 240 -4.16 9.30 4.48
C GLY A 240 -3.85 10.73 4.94
N ALA A 241 -2.56 11.06 5.10
CA ALA A 241 -2.14 12.41 5.48
C ALA A 241 -2.54 13.47 4.43
N LEU A 242 -2.40 13.16 3.13
CA LEU A 242 -2.83 14.05 2.05
C LEU A 242 -4.35 14.25 2.05
N GLN A 243 -5.12 13.19 2.23
CA GLN A 243 -6.58 13.27 2.29
C GLN A 243 -7.06 14.15 3.45
N HIS A 244 -6.45 14.02 4.63
CA HIS A 244 -6.77 14.88 5.78
C HIS A 244 -6.40 16.35 5.56
N ARG A 245 -5.25 16.62 4.92
CA ARG A 245 -4.85 17.99 4.57
C ARG A 245 -5.80 18.61 3.56
N ALA A 246 -6.20 17.85 2.53
CA ALA A 246 -7.18 18.28 1.53
C ALA A 246 -8.51 18.69 2.18
N ALA A 247 -9.06 17.82 3.05
CA ALA A 247 -10.29 18.10 3.79
C ALA A 247 -10.17 19.35 4.69
N ALA A 248 -9.04 19.51 5.38
CA ALA A 248 -8.80 20.67 6.24
C ALA A 248 -8.71 21.98 5.44
N GLN A 249 -8.06 21.97 4.28
CA GLN A 249 -7.94 23.13 3.40
C GLN A 249 -9.29 23.51 2.77
N ALA A 250 -10.07 22.53 2.30
CA ALA A 250 -11.41 22.74 1.78
C ALA A 250 -12.32 23.40 2.82
N LYS A 251 -12.33 22.88 4.06
CA LYS A 251 -13.09 23.47 5.18
C LYS A 251 -12.65 24.90 5.47
N LYS A 252 -11.33 25.17 5.53
CA LYS A 252 -10.80 26.51 5.79
C LYS A 252 -11.17 27.53 4.69
N ALA A 253 -11.16 27.10 3.43
CA ALA A 253 -11.58 27.95 2.31
C ALA A 253 -13.07 28.27 2.37
N HIS A 254 -13.90 27.26 2.65
CA HIS A 254 -15.35 27.42 2.85
C HIS A 254 -15.65 28.41 4.00
N ASP A 255 -15.04 28.22 5.17
CA ASP A 255 -15.24 29.10 6.33
C ASP A 255 -14.85 30.56 6.04
N LYS A 256 -13.76 30.79 5.29
CA LYS A 256 -13.35 32.14 4.86
C LYS A 256 -14.38 32.77 3.93
N PHE A 257 -14.89 32.00 2.97
CA PHE A 257 -15.88 32.47 2.03
C PHE A 257 -17.19 32.86 2.73
N ILE A 258 -17.72 31.99 3.61
CA ILE A 258 -18.93 32.28 4.39
C ILE A 258 -18.76 33.56 5.23
N LYS A 259 -17.59 33.74 5.86
CA LYS A 259 -17.28 34.98 6.59
C LYS A 259 -17.29 36.22 5.68
N SER A 260 -16.73 36.14 4.48
CA SER A 260 -16.76 37.26 3.53
C SER A 260 -18.18 37.61 3.06
N LEU A 261 -19.05 36.62 2.83
CA LEU A 261 -20.45 36.86 2.52
C LEU A 261 -21.20 37.54 3.66
N GLY A 262 -20.98 37.10 4.91
CA GLY A 262 -21.58 37.73 6.07
C GLY A 262 -21.19 39.22 6.20
N LYS A 263 -19.93 39.55 5.89
CA LYS A 263 -19.44 40.93 5.86
C LYS A 263 -20.15 41.76 4.79
N ILE A 264 -20.25 41.26 3.56
CA ILE A 264 -20.94 41.93 2.45
C ILE A 264 -22.44 42.12 2.78
N GLY A 265 -23.08 41.14 3.39
CA GLY A 265 -24.47 41.22 3.83
C GLY A 265 -24.71 42.33 4.86
N HIS A 266 -23.81 42.47 5.85
CA HIS A 266 -23.88 43.56 6.82
C HIS A 266 -23.60 44.93 6.20
N GLU A 267 -22.61 45.03 5.31
CA GLU A 267 -22.30 46.27 4.59
C GLU A 267 -23.47 46.73 3.71
N ALA A 268 -24.18 45.80 3.05
CA ALA A 268 -25.39 46.10 2.28
C ALA A 268 -26.59 46.52 3.16
N GLN A 269 -26.71 45.97 4.38
CA GLN A 269 -27.74 46.39 5.34
C GLN A 269 -27.45 47.78 5.92
N GLY A 270 -26.18 48.11 6.18
CA GLY A 270 -25.76 49.45 6.62
C GLY A 270 -25.92 50.54 5.57
N ALA A 271 -25.98 50.18 4.28
CA ALA A 271 -26.23 51.11 3.16
C ALA A 271 -27.73 51.39 2.91
N ALA A 272 -28.66 50.70 3.58
CA ALA A 272 -30.08 51.02 3.51
C ALA A 272 -30.39 52.25 4.40
N PRO A 273 -31.05 53.30 3.88
CA PRO A 273 -31.20 54.59 4.57
C PRO A 273 -32.30 54.54 5.64
N ALA A 274 -32.13 53.72 6.68
CA ALA A 274 -33.06 53.65 7.82
C ALA A 274 -32.67 54.63 8.94
N GLU A 275 -31.37 54.82 9.21
CA GLU A 275 -30.91 55.64 10.35
C GLU A 275 -31.15 57.15 10.19
N LYS A 276 -31.44 57.65 8.98
CA LYS A 276 -31.85 59.05 8.79
C LYS A 276 -33.36 59.29 8.89
N ALA A 277 -34.18 58.25 8.88
CA ALA A 277 -35.64 58.39 8.99
C ALA A 277 -36.12 58.44 10.45
N GLU A 278 -35.50 57.68 11.37
CA GLU A 278 -35.92 57.66 12.78
C GLU A 278 -35.67 58.99 13.50
N LYS A 279 -34.58 59.71 13.21
CA LYS A 279 -34.29 61.00 13.87
C LYS A 279 -35.26 62.15 13.51
N HIS A 280 -36.04 62.03 12.44
CA HIS A 280 -37.07 63.02 12.10
C HIS A 280 -38.47 62.66 12.64
N GLY A 281 -38.74 61.38 12.92
CA GLY A 281 -40.01 60.93 13.51
C GLY A 281 -40.12 61.22 15.01
N GLU A 282 -39.00 61.29 15.73
CA GLU A 282 -38.98 61.41 17.19
C GLU A 282 -39.23 62.85 17.70
N LYS A 283 -39.04 63.88 16.86
CA LYS A 283 -39.35 65.28 17.24
C LYS A 283 -40.84 65.63 17.31
N HIS A 284 -41.73 64.78 16.82
CA HIS A 284 -43.18 65.05 16.80
C HIS A 284 -43.99 64.26 17.85
N ARG A 285 -43.36 63.40 18.65
CA ARG A 285 -44.07 62.57 19.64
C ARG A 285 -44.35 63.21 21.00
N GLU A 286 -43.84 64.43 21.27
CA GLU A 286 -44.01 65.10 22.56
C GLU A 286 -45.03 66.25 22.60
N LYS A 287 -45.89 66.41 21.59
CA LYS A 287 -47.09 67.23 21.76
C LYS A 287 -48.24 66.35 22.23
N LYS A 288 -48.29 66.13 23.55
CA LYS A 288 -49.51 65.66 24.24
C LYS A 288 -50.68 66.53 23.79
N ILE A 289 -51.69 65.91 23.20
CA ILE A 289 -52.99 66.54 22.97
C ILE A 289 -53.64 66.67 24.36
N PRO A 290 -53.92 67.89 24.86
CA PRO A 290 -54.67 68.04 26.10
C PRO A 290 -56.11 67.60 25.83
N THR A 291 -56.53 66.52 26.47
CA THR A 291 -57.94 66.13 26.56
C THR A 291 -58.57 66.91 27.70
N ASP A 292 -59.11 68.10 27.39
CA ASP A 292 -60.09 68.76 28.25
C ASP A 292 -61.49 68.28 27.89
N GLY A 293 -62.28 67.95 28.91
CA GLY A 293 -63.56 67.25 28.81
C GLY A 293 -64.59 67.91 27.88
N ARG A 294 -65.04 67.12 26.90
CA ARG A 294 -66.43 66.87 26.50
C ARG A 294 -66.47 65.69 25.54
#